data_AF-A0A1Z8P2T8-F1
#
_entry.id   AF-A0A1Z8P2T8-F1
#
_cell.length_a   1.000
_cell.length_b   1.000
_cell.length_c   1.000
_cell.angle_alpha   90.00
_cell.angle_beta   90.00
_cell.angle_gamma   90.00
#
_symmetry.space_group_name_H-M   'P 1'
#
loop_
_entity.id
_entity.type
_entity.pdbx_description
1 polymer ?
#
loop_
_entity_poly.entity_id
_entity_poly.type
_entity_poly.pdbx_seq_one_letter_code
_entity_poly.pdbx_strand_id
1 'polypeptide(L)'
;MNHLLASIVGLLNGLLAMVIIGSGGVLGWNASGPQGDVKLVLFGLGLGFLVALFVCGILAVFISMRAELVEIRRLLEKISNPSAGLHTKL
;
A
#
# COMPACT_ATOMS: atom_id res chain seq x y z
N MET A 1 -12.04 9.43 -4.07
CA MET A 1 -10.75 9.43 -4.79
C MET A 1 -11.00 9.16 -6.26
N ASN A 2 -10.24 9.74 -7.17
CA ASN A 2 -10.34 9.34 -8.58
C ASN A 2 -9.83 7.90 -8.70
N HIS A 3 -10.52 7.05 -9.47
CA HIS A 3 -10.21 5.63 -9.67
C HIS A 3 -8.72 5.39 -9.99
N LEU A 4 -8.11 6.32 -10.74
CA LEU A 4 -6.69 6.34 -11.08
C LEU A 4 -5.76 6.39 -9.85
N LEU A 5 -6.05 7.21 -8.84
CA LEU A 5 -5.19 7.33 -7.67
C LEU A 5 -5.20 6.05 -6.83
N ALA A 6 -6.37 5.42 -6.67
CA ALA A 6 -6.47 4.15 -5.95
C ALA A 6 -5.69 3.04 -6.67
N SER A 7 -5.82 2.98 -8.00
CA SER A 7 -5.12 2.01 -8.84
C SER A 7 -3.59 2.21 -8.81
N ILE A 8 -3.10 3.45 -8.89
CA ILE A 8 -1.66 3.77 -8.82
C ILE A 8 -1.10 3.37 -7.46
N VAL A 9 -1.80 3.68 -6.36
CA VAL A 9 -1.31 3.37 -5.02
C VAL A 9 -1.28 1.86 -4.78
N GLY A 10 -2.27 1.11 -5.27
CA GLY A 10 -2.25 -0.36 -5.24
C GLY A 10 -1.08 -0.94 -6.04
N LEU A 11 -0.84 -0.42 -7.25
CA LEU A 11 0.31 -0.82 -8.08
C LEU A 11 1.64 -0.53 -7.38
N LEU A 12 1.78 0.65 -6.77
CA LEU A 12 2.99 1.05 -6.05
C LEU A 12 3.26 0.16 -4.83
N ASN A 13 2.20 -0.25 -4.11
CA ASN A 13 2.32 -1.17 -2.97
C ASN A 13 2.77 -2.57 -3.42
N GLY A 14 2.21 -3.07 -4.53
CA GLY A 14 2.66 -4.34 -5.13
C GLY A 14 4.10 -4.29 -5.63
N LEU A 15 4.50 -3.17 -6.25
CA LEU A 15 5.89 -2.94 -6.65
C LEU A 15 6.83 -2.92 -5.43
N LEU A 16 6.43 -2.25 -4.36
CA LEU A 16 7.20 -2.19 -3.12
C LEU A 16 7.39 -3.58 -2.51
N ALA A 17 6.32 -4.40 -2.51
CA ALA A 17 6.39 -5.78 -2.04
C ALA A 17 7.44 -6.58 -2.83
N MET A 18 7.45 -6.46 -4.17
CA MET A 18 8.43 -7.13 -5.02
C MET A 18 9.87 -6.69 -4.71
N VAL A 19 10.10 -5.40 -4.47
CA VAL A 19 11.43 -4.88 -4.10
C VAL A 19 11.88 -5.45 -2.75
N ILE A 20 11.00 -5.47 -1.76
CA ILE A 20 11.32 -6.00 -0.42
C ILE A 20 11.64 -7.50 -0.50
N ILE A 21 10.79 -8.29 -1.15
CA ILE A 21 11.01 -9.74 -1.33
C ILE A 21 12.31 -10.00 -2.09
N GLY A 22 12.52 -9.30 -3.20
CA GLY A 22 13.72 -9.41 -4.01
C GLY A 22 14.98 -9.07 -3.22
N SER A 23 14.94 -8.02 -2.39
CA SER A 23 16.06 -7.64 -1.53
C SER A 23 16.41 -8.73 -0.51
N GLY A 24 15.42 -9.43 0.05
CA GLY A 24 15.65 -10.57 0.95
C GLY A 24 16.33 -11.76 0.23
N GLY A 25 15.93 -12.03 -1.01
CA GLY A 25 16.58 -13.02 -1.86
C GLY A 25 18.04 -12.67 -2.18
N VAL A 26 18.32 -11.40 -2.51
CA VAL A 26 19.68 -10.91 -2.78
C VAL A 26 20.57 -11.00 -1.54
N LEU A 27 20.05 -10.63 -0.36
CA LEU A 27 20.77 -10.79 0.90
C LEU A 27 21.04 -12.27 1.22
N GLY A 28 20.07 -13.15 0.98
CA GLY A 28 20.24 -14.59 1.11
C GLY A 28 21.29 -15.17 0.14
N TRP A 29 21.37 -14.64 -1.09
CA TRP A 29 22.39 -15.01 -2.08
C TRP A 29 23.80 -14.57 -1.66
N ASN A 30 23.95 -13.32 -1.19
CA ASN A 30 25.25 -12.84 -0.72
C ASN A 30 25.73 -13.58 0.54
N ALA A 31 24.81 -14.10 1.35
CA ALA A 31 25.12 -14.88 2.54
C ALA A 31 25.41 -16.37 2.27
N SER A 32 25.06 -16.90 1.10
CA SER A 32 25.14 -18.36 0.82
C SER A 32 26.55 -18.88 0.47
N GLY A 33 27.55 -17.99 0.46
CA GLY A 33 28.95 -18.36 0.19
C GLY A 33 29.20 -18.92 -1.22
N PRO A 34 30.43 -19.39 -1.51
CA PRO A 34 30.85 -19.78 -2.86
C PRO A 34 30.09 -20.95 -3.48
N GLN A 35 29.46 -21.80 -2.66
CA GLN A 35 28.75 -23.00 -3.12
C GLN A 35 27.24 -22.77 -3.32
N GLY A 36 26.73 -21.56 -3.06
CA GLY A 36 25.34 -21.21 -3.34
C GLY A 36 24.34 -22.08 -2.57
N ASP A 37 24.32 -21.94 -1.24
CA ASP A 37 23.34 -22.66 -0.42
C ASP A 37 21.91 -22.14 -0.65
N VAL A 38 21.15 -22.87 -1.47
CA VAL A 38 19.77 -22.55 -1.84
C VAL A 38 18.88 -22.37 -0.60
N LYS A 39 19.19 -23.02 0.52
CA LYS A 39 18.43 -22.87 1.78
C LYS A 39 18.50 -21.46 2.33
N LEU A 40 19.67 -20.82 2.28
CA LEU A 40 19.86 -19.44 2.76
C LEU A 40 19.14 -18.43 1.86
N VAL A 41 19.14 -18.67 0.55
CA VAL A 41 18.37 -17.86 -0.40
C VAL A 41 16.88 -17.98 -0.11
N LEU A 42 16.36 -19.21 0.05
CA LEU A 42 14.95 -19.46 0.34
C LEU A 42 14.53 -18.85 1.69
N PHE A 43 15.41 -18.95 2.70
CA PHE A 43 15.20 -18.34 4.01
C PHE A 43 15.15 -16.81 3.90
N GLY A 44 16.09 -16.19 3.18
CA GLY A 44 16.09 -14.74 2.95
C GLY A 44 14.87 -14.26 2.18
N LEU A 45 14.41 -15.02 1.18
CA LEU A 45 13.22 -14.71 0.40
C LEU A 45 11.93 -14.86 1.24
N GLY A 46 11.87 -15.89 2.09
CA GLY A 46 10.77 -16.09 3.04
C GLY A 46 10.69 -15.00 4.11
N LEU A 47 11.84 -14.56 4.64
CA LEU A 47 11.93 -13.43 5.57
C LEU A 47 11.52 -12.12 4.90
N GLY A 48 12.03 -11.87 3.68
CA GLY A 48 11.64 -10.72 2.87
C GLY A 48 10.13 -10.70 2.58
N PHE A 49 9.53 -11.85 2.29
CA PHE A 49 8.08 -11.98 2.13
C PHE A 49 7.30 -11.65 3.40
N LEU A 50 7.74 -12.15 4.55
CA LEU A 50 7.09 -11.84 5.83
C LEU A 50 7.13 -10.33 6.13
N VAL A 51 8.30 -9.70 5.95
CA VAL A 51 8.46 -8.25 6.13
C VAL A 51 7.61 -7.48 5.13
N ALA A 52 7.57 -7.90 3.86
CA ALA A 52 6.74 -7.27 2.84
C ALA A 52 5.26 -7.32 3.21
N LEU A 53 4.74 -8.44 3.73
CA LEU A 53 3.36 -8.55 4.20
C LEU A 53 3.05 -7.54 5.31
N PHE A 54 3.94 -7.40 6.30
CA PHE A 54 3.74 -6.42 7.38
C PHE A 54 3.74 -4.99 6.86
N VAL A 55 4.74 -4.60 6.06
CA VAL A 55 4.86 -3.24 5.53
C VAL A 55 3.70 -2.90 4.59
N CYS A 56 3.39 -3.80 3.65
CA CYS A 56 2.30 -3.59 2.68
C CYS A 56 0.92 -3.64 3.34
N GLY A 57 0.75 -4.44 4.40
CA GLY A 57 -0.47 -4.49 5.20
C GLY A 57 -0.70 -3.17 5.96
N ILE A 58 0.33 -2.64 6.60
CA ILE A 58 0.26 -1.33 7.28
C ILE A 58 -0.07 -0.22 6.27
N LEU A 59 0.59 -0.20 5.11
CA LEU A 59 0.31 0.77 4.04
C LEU A 59 -1.13 0.66 3.55
N ALA A 60 -1.66 -0.56 3.35
CA ALA A 60 -3.04 -0.79 2.96
C ALA A 60 -4.03 -0.20 3.97
N VAL A 61 -3.77 -0.37 5.27
CA VAL A 61 -4.60 0.24 6.33
C VAL A 61 -4.58 1.76 6.25
N PHE A 62 -3.41 2.39 6.07
CA PHE A 62 -3.32 3.85 5.93
C PHE A 62 -4.07 4.38 4.71
N ILE A 63 -4.06 3.65 3.60
CA ILE A 63 -4.80 4.00 2.38
C ILE A 63 -6.31 3.94 2.65
N SER A 64 -6.77 2.90 3.34
CA SER A 64 -8.18 2.76 3.73
C SER A 64 -8.62 3.89 4.65
N MET A 65 -7.82 4.23 5.66
CA MET A 65 -8.11 5.31 6.60
C MET A 65 -8.21 6.68 5.92
N ARG A 66 -7.31 6.99 4.97
CA ARG A 66 -7.40 8.25 4.21
C ARG A 66 -8.65 8.32 3.34
N ALA A 67 -9.11 7.20 2.78
CA ALA A 67 -10.32 7.17 1.97
C ALA A 67 -11.56 7.55 2.80
N GLU A 68 -11.68 7.00 4.01
CA GLU A 68 -12.79 7.32 4.92
C GLU A 68 -12.78 8.78 5.40
N LEU A 69 -11.61 9.34 5.71
CA LEU A 69 -11.47 10.76 6.10
C LEU A 69 -11.90 11.74 4.99
N VAL A 70 -11.67 11.39 3.73
CA VAL A 70 -12.13 12.19 2.57
C VAL A 70 -13.64 12.12 2.41
N GLU A 71 -14.24 10.97 2.71
CA GLU A 71 -15.69 10.78 2.65
C GLU A 71 -16.42 11.53 3.77
N ILE A 72 -15.90 11.46 5.00
CA ILE A 72 -16.43 12.23 6.13
C ILE A 72 -16.37 13.74 5.87
N ARG A 73 -15.26 14.24 5.30
CA ARG A 73 -15.15 15.66 4.89
C ARG A 73 -16.21 16.06 3.87
N ARG A 74 -16.47 15.22 2.87
CA ARG A 74 -17.52 15.46 1.86
C ARG A 74 -18.92 15.51 2.47
N LEU A 75 -19.21 14.62 3.42
CA LEU A 75 -20.48 14.61 4.13
C LEU A 75 -20.63 15.85 5.03
N LEU A 76 -19.57 16.24 5.74
CA LEU A 76 -19.57 17.46 6.56
C LEU A 76 -19.74 18.72 5.71
N GLU A 77 -19.10 18.82 4.55
CA GLU A 77 -19.25 19.96 3.64
C GLU A 77 -20.69 20.07 3.10
N LYS A 78 -21.32 18.93 2.77
CA LYS A 78 -22.73 18.85 2.36
C LYS A 78 -23.68 19.28 3.48
N ILE A 79 -23.38 18.94 4.73
CA ILE A 79 -24.19 19.33 5.90
C ILE A 79 -23.95 20.79 6.29
N SER A 80 -22.71 21.26 6.21
CA SER A 80 -22.30 22.61 6.58
C SER A 80 -22.79 23.68 5.61
N ASN A 81 -23.09 23.33 4.36
CA ASN A 81 -23.54 24.31 3.35
C ASN A 81 -24.86 23.89 2.67
N PRO A 82 -25.99 23.91 3.40
CA PRO A 82 -27.30 23.57 2.84
C PRO A 82 -27.87 24.63 1.88
N SER A 83 -27.26 25.82 1.78
CA SER A 83 -27.81 26.97 1.04
C SER A 83 -27.53 26.97 -0.47
N ALA A 84 -26.54 26.19 -0.94
CA ALA A 84 -26.22 26.11 -2.37
C ALA A 84 -27.26 25.33 -3.22
N GLY A 85 -28.20 24.61 -2.58
CA GLY A 85 -29.24 23.82 -3.26
C GLY A 85 -30.60 24.50 -3.39
N LEU A 86 -30.82 25.67 -2.78
CA LEU A 86 -32.15 26.29 -2.70
C LEU A 86 -32.37 27.45 -3.69
N HIS A 87 -31.31 27.95 -4.36
CA HIS A 87 -31.43 29.10 -5.26
C HIS A 87 -31.73 28.76 -6.74
N THR A 88 -31.86 27.49 -7.11
CA THR A 88 -32.27 27.07 -8.48
C THR A 88 -33.75 26.67 -8.58
N LYS A 89 -34.55 26.95 -7.55
CA LYS A 89 -36.01 26.81 -7.58
C LYS A 89 -36.70 28.11 -7.15
N LEU A 90 -36.42 29.21 -7.83
CA LEU A 90 -37.37 30.32 -7.93
C LEU A 90 -37.36 30.84 -9.37
#